data_AF-A0A2I1HFW1-F1
#
_entry.id   AF-A0A2I1HFW1-F1
#
_cell.length_a   1.000
_cell.length_b   1.000
_cell.length_c   1.000
_cell.angle_alpha   90.00
_cell.angle_beta   90.00
_cell.angle_gamma   90.00
#
_symmetry.space_group_name_H-M   'P 1'
#
loop_
_entity.id
_entity.type
_entity.pdbx_description
1 polymer ?
#
loop_
_entity_poly.entity_id
_entity_poly.type
_entity_poly.pdbx_seq_one_letter_code
_entity_poly.pdbx_strand_id
1 'polypeptide(L)'
;MATYLEKNGACYERKTNLQVHPEDRISIFDHVNIVPMTKRSNVDETTWQNAISNNRSLIVVEKNAPGPCTGAKFLQNTNDICHVIGMMYEKLLKDFNAGLSNQQQHFSSIYKLHAAALRNHYIRIRFTNKLAVYGMRMWHISLLIDYKSERNDQVHRPYWSIRPDVPRSEQRDNALALLNTANQTPDFSEAFQLCTSCVYGTQ
;
A
#
# COMPACT_ATOMS: atom_id res chain seq x y z
N MET A 1 -23.09 -14.65 -19.00
CA MET A 1 -22.69 -14.67 -17.57
C MET A 1 -22.66 -13.26 -17.05
N ALA A 2 -23.19 -13.07 -15.85
CA ALA A 2 -23.26 -11.79 -15.15
C ALA A 2 -21.87 -11.18 -14.89
N THR A 3 -21.85 -9.87 -14.68
CA THR A 3 -20.68 -9.19 -14.12
C THR A 3 -20.79 -9.18 -12.60
N TYR A 4 -19.74 -9.65 -11.91
CA TYR A 4 -19.65 -9.62 -10.46
C TYR A 4 -18.79 -8.44 -9.98
N LEU A 5 -19.26 -7.76 -8.94
CA LEU A 5 -18.47 -6.81 -8.15
C LEU A 5 -18.38 -7.34 -6.71
N GLU A 6 -17.19 -7.72 -6.27
CA GLU A 6 -16.94 -8.02 -4.87
C GLU A 6 -16.77 -6.70 -4.10
N LYS A 7 -17.62 -6.49 -3.09
CA LYS A 7 -17.58 -5.34 -2.20
C LYS A 7 -16.80 -5.69 -0.93
N ASN A 8 -15.72 -4.97 -0.69
CA ASN A 8 -14.91 -5.07 0.53
C ASN A 8 -14.79 -3.67 1.16
N GLY A 9 -15.63 -3.39 2.16
CA GLY A 9 -15.75 -2.04 2.72
C GLY A 9 -16.26 -1.04 1.69
N ALA A 10 -15.48 0.01 1.42
CA ALA A 10 -15.78 1.03 0.39
C ALA A 10 -15.29 0.64 -1.02
N CYS A 11 -14.56 -0.48 -1.17
CA CYS A 11 -13.98 -0.90 -2.45
C CYS A 11 -14.91 -1.86 -3.21
N TYR A 12 -14.97 -1.72 -4.54
CA TYR A 12 -15.67 -2.63 -5.44
C TYR A 12 -14.69 -3.20 -6.47
N GLU A 13 -14.63 -4.52 -6.56
CA GLU A 13 -13.72 -5.21 -7.46
C GLU A 13 -14.46 -6.06 -8.46
N ARG A 14 -14.20 -5.82 -9.75
CA ARG A 14 -14.72 -6.69 -10.80
C ARG A 14 -14.07 -8.07 -10.71
N LYS A 15 -14.90 -9.10 -10.62
CA LYS A 15 -14.48 -10.51 -10.65
C LYS A 15 -15.05 -11.19 -11.87
N THR A 16 -14.21 -11.98 -12.55
CA THR A 16 -14.63 -12.85 -13.65
C THR A 16 -15.32 -14.10 -13.13
N ASN A 17 -14.83 -14.65 -12.01
CA ASN A 17 -15.45 -15.74 -11.28
C ASN A 17 -15.48 -15.37 -9.79
N LEU A 18 -16.65 -15.45 -9.18
CA LEU A 18 -16.83 -15.22 -7.75
C LEU A 18 -17.74 -16.32 -7.21
N GLN A 19 -17.22 -17.15 -6.30
CA GLN A 19 -18.05 -18.07 -5.55
C GLN A 19 -18.93 -17.24 -4.61
N VAL A 20 -20.24 -17.44 -4.58
CA VAL A 20 -21.15 -16.72 -3.68
C VAL A 20 -21.77 -17.72 -2.73
N HIS A 21 -21.53 -17.55 -1.43
CA HIS A 21 -22.05 -18.45 -0.40
C HIS A 21 -23.43 -17.98 0.08
N PRO A 22 -24.27 -18.88 0.63
CA PRO A 22 -25.58 -18.52 1.16
C PRO A 22 -25.57 -17.37 2.18
N GLU A 23 -24.49 -17.26 2.97
CA GLU A 23 -24.33 -16.21 3.97
C GLU A 23 -23.77 -14.89 3.43
N ASP A 24 -23.29 -14.86 2.19
CA ASP A 24 -22.85 -13.61 1.56
C ASP A 24 -24.06 -12.71 1.28
N ARG A 25 -23.88 -11.39 1.35
CA ARG A 25 -24.91 -10.44 0.96
C ARG A 25 -24.75 -10.10 -0.52
N ILE A 26 -25.87 -9.97 -1.23
CA ILE A 26 -25.89 -9.65 -2.65
C ILE A 26 -26.89 -8.55 -2.98
N SER A 27 -26.57 -7.75 -4.00
CA SER A 27 -27.53 -6.95 -4.75
C SER A 27 -27.46 -7.35 -6.21
N ILE A 28 -28.62 -7.43 -6.86
CA ILE A 28 -28.73 -7.75 -8.28
C ILE A 28 -29.31 -6.53 -8.96
N PHE A 29 -28.61 -6.03 -9.97
CA PHE A 29 -29.08 -4.98 -10.85
C PHE A 29 -29.18 -5.55 -12.25
N ASP A 30 -30.39 -5.69 -12.74
CA ASP A 30 -30.64 -5.92 -14.16
C ASP A 30 -31.72 -4.95 -14.66
N HIS A 31 -31.95 -4.95 -15.97
CA HIS A 31 -32.91 -4.07 -16.64
C HIS A 31 -34.39 -4.29 -16.25
N VAL A 32 -34.72 -5.38 -15.57
CA VAL A 32 -36.09 -5.80 -15.20
C VAL A 32 -36.26 -5.82 -13.68
N ASN A 33 -35.22 -6.25 -12.95
CA ASN A 33 -35.26 -6.52 -11.52
C ASN A 33 -34.09 -5.82 -10.81
N ILE A 34 -34.43 -5.15 -9.70
CA ILE A 34 -33.46 -4.63 -8.73
C ILE A 34 -33.71 -5.35 -7.42
N VAL A 35 -32.79 -6.23 -7.03
CA VAL A 35 -32.81 -6.87 -5.72
C VAL A 35 -31.92 -6.06 -4.79
N PRO A 36 -32.49 -5.44 -3.72
CA PRO A 36 -31.70 -4.70 -2.74
C PRO A 36 -30.77 -5.64 -1.96
N MET A 37 -29.78 -5.06 -1.28
CA MET A 37 -28.76 -5.83 -0.56
C MET A 37 -29.36 -6.78 0.50
N THR A 38 -29.36 -8.07 0.22
CA THR A 38 -29.93 -9.13 1.09
C THR A 38 -28.99 -10.34 1.12
N LYS A 39 -29.17 -11.28 2.08
CA LYS A 39 -28.39 -12.53 2.06
C LYS A 39 -28.69 -13.32 0.80
N ARG A 40 -27.69 -13.99 0.22
CA ARG A 40 -27.87 -14.88 -0.93
C ARG A 40 -28.92 -15.95 -0.65
N SER A 41 -28.98 -16.49 0.57
CA SER A 41 -29.99 -17.47 1.00
C SER A 41 -31.43 -16.96 0.97
N ASN A 42 -31.65 -15.65 0.97
CA ASN A 42 -32.99 -15.03 0.88
C ASN A 42 -33.47 -14.84 -0.56
N VAL A 43 -32.59 -15.01 -1.56
CA VAL A 43 -32.94 -14.94 -2.98
C VAL A 43 -33.28 -16.34 -3.47
N ASP A 44 -34.45 -16.52 -4.05
CA ASP A 44 -34.88 -17.81 -4.57
C ASP A 44 -33.97 -18.28 -5.73
N GLU A 45 -33.90 -19.59 -5.92
CA GLU A 45 -32.96 -20.17 -6.86
C GLU A 45 -33.28 -19.78 -8.31
N THR A 46 -34.55 -19.58 -8.67
CA THR A 46 -34.94 -19.16 -10.02
C THR A 46 -34.42 -17.76 -10.32
N THR A 47 -34.65 -16.80 -9.42
CA THR A 47 -34.12 -15.44 -9.54
C THR A 47 -32.60 -15.43 -9.60
N TRP A 48 -31.94 -16.23 -8.76
CA TRP A 48 -30.49 -16.35 -8.79
C TRP A 48 -29.96 -16.90 -10.13
N GLN A 49 -30.49 -18.03 -10.61
CA GLN A 49 -30.04 -18.65 -11.85
C GLN A 49 -30.27 -17.74 -13.07
N ASN A 50 -31.37 -17.00 -13.09
CA ASN A 50 -31.64 -16.00 -14.11
C ASN A 50 -30.62 -14.86 -14.06
N ALA A 51 -30.28 -14.37 -12.86
CA ALA A 51 -29.31 -13.30 -12.69
C ALA A 51 -27.91 -13.72 -13.14
N ILE A 52 -27.40 -14.89 -12.73
CA ILE A 52 -26.02 -15.30 -13.04
C ILE A 52 -25.82 -15.67 -14.53
N SER A 53 -26.86 -16.17 -15.19
CA SER A 53 -26.82 -16.54 -16.61
C SER A 53 -26.88 -15.30 -17.51
N ASN A 54 -27.60 -14.25 -17.08
CA ASN A 54 -27.77 -13.00 -17.83
C ASN A 54 -26.47 -12.17 -17.89
N ASN A 55 -26.01 -11.85 -19.10
CA ASN A 55 -24.80 -11.05 -19.30
C ASN A 55 -24.97 -9.54 -19.06
N ARG A 56 -26.21 -9.06 -18.93
CA ARG A 56 -26.53 -7.67 -18.57
C ARG A 56 -26.72 -7.47 -17.07
N SER A 57 -26.76 -8.55 -16.30
CA SER A 57 -26.88 -8.47 -14.85
C SER A 57 -25.55 -8.05 -14.20
N LEU A 58 -25.63 -7.10 -13.30
CA LEU A 58 -24.57 -6.70 -12.38
C LEU A 58 -24.91 -7.23 -11.00
N ILE A 59 -24.06 -8.08 -10.44
CA ILE A 59 -24.24 -8.67 -9.12
C ILE A 59 -23.16 -8.11 -8.20
N VAL A 60 -23.57 -7.31 -7.23
CA VAL A 60 -22.69 -6.84 -6.15
C VAL A 60 -22.73 -7.88 -5.04
N VAL A 61 -21.58 -8.33 -4.57
CA VAL A 61 -21.44 -9.35 -3.53
C VAL A 61 -20.60 -8.81 -2.38
N GLU A 62 -21.17 -8.71 -1.19
CA GLU A 62 -20.48 -8.39 0.06
C GLU A 62 -20.28 -9.67 0.86
N LYS A 63 -19.01 -10.08 0.99
CA LYS A 63 -18.63 -11.32 1.67
C LYS A 63 -18.94 -11.24 3.16
N ASN A 64 -19.43 -12.35 3.74
CA ASN A 64 -19.63 -12.44 5.19
C ASN A 64 -18.30 -12.33 5.97
N ALA A 65 -17.21 -12.80 5.39
CA ALA A 65 -15.84 -12.58 5.86
C ALA A 65 -15.07 -11.82 4.77
N PRO A 66 -15.12 -10.48 4.76
CA PRO A 66 -14.47 -9.69 3.73
C PRO A 66 -12.95 -9.78 3.86
N GLY A 67 -12.28 -10.05 2.74
CA GLY A 67 -10.83 -9.95 2.64
C GLY A 67 -10.39 -8.51 2.42
N PRO A 68 -9.08 -8.20 2.56
CA PRO A 68 -8.59 -6.89 2.17
C PRO A 68 -8.79 -6.69 0.67
N CYS A 69 -9.19 -5.49 0.28
CA CYS A 69 -9.27 -5.13 -1.13
C CYS A 69 -7.88 -5.12 -1.77
N THR A 70 -7.82 -5.14 -3.09
CA THR A 70 -6.63 -5.17 -3.93
C THR A 70 -5.80 -3.93 -3.69
N GLY A 71 -6.42 -2.77 -3.46
CA GLY A 71 -5.71 -1.56 -3.05
C GLY A 71 -4.99 -1.74 -1.70
N ALA A 72 -5.67 -2.29 -0.70
CA ALA A 72 -5.08 -2.57 0.61
C ALA A 72 -3.98 -3.65 0.53
N LYS A 73 -4.21 -4.72 -0.24
CA LYS A 73 -3.21 -5.76 -0.54
C LYS A 73 -1.99 -5.17 -1.25
N PHE A 74 -2.20 -4.30 -2.23
CA PHE A 74 -1.13 -3.62 -2.96
C PHE A 74 -0.28 -2.77 -2.02
N LEU A 75 -0.91 -1.95 -1.16
CA LEU A 75 -0.21 -1.13 -0.18
C LEU A 75 0.57 -1.99 0.82
N GLN A 76 -0.04 -3.04 1.35
CA GLN A 76 0.61 -3.98 2.27
C GLN A 76 1.83 -4.63 1.61
N ASN A 77 1.66 -5.21 0.43
CA ASN A 77 2.74 -5.83 -0.33
C ASN A 77 3.87 -4.84 -0.63
N THR A 78 3.54 -3.60 -0.98
CA THR A 78 4.52 -2.54 -1.23
C THR A 78 5.33 -2.23 0.03
N ASN A 79 4.68 -2.14 1.19
CA ASN A 79 5.34 -1.93 2.47
C ASN A 79 6.24 -3.12 2.84
N ASP A 80 5.77 -4.36 2.63
CA ASP A 80 6.52 -5.58 2.89
C ASP A 80 7.77 -5.68 1.99
N ILE A 81 7.65 -5.35 0.70
CA ILE A 81 8.79 -5.25 -0.22
C ILE A 81 9.79 -4.20 0.30
N CYS A 82 9.34 -3.00 0.68
CA CYS A 82 10.20 -1.95 1.24
C CYS A 82 10.91 -2.37 2.53
N HIS A 83 10.25 -3.19 3.36
CA HIS A 83 10.81 -3.76 4.57
C HIS A 83 11.92 -4.77 4.23
N VAL A 84 11.67 -5.72 3.32
CA VAL A 84 12.67 -6.69 2.85
C VAL A 84 13.89 -6.00 2.24
N ILE A 85 13.68 -4.98 1.41
CA ILE A 85 14.76 -4.13 0.87
C ILE A 85 15.56 -3.49 2.01
N GLY A 86 14.88 -2.99 3.05
CA GLY A 86 15.52 -2.41 4.24
C GLY A 86 16.43 -3.41 4.97
N MET A 87 15.94 -4.62 5.23
CA MET A 87 16.75 -5.67 5.85
C MET A 87 17.99 -6.03 5.01
N MET A 88 17.84 -6.09 3.68
CA MET A 88 18.97 -6.32 2.79
C MET A 88 20.00 -5.17 2.86
N TYR A 89 19.53 -3.93 2.94
CA TYR A 89 20.42 -2.78 3.08
C TYR A 89 21.23 -2.82 4.37
N GLU A 90 20.60 -3.15 5.49
CA GLU A 90 21.30 -3.30 6.78
C GLU A 90 22.39 -4.37 6.72
N LYS A 91 22.06 -5.54 6.16
CA LYS A 91 23.01 -6.65 5.99
C LYS A 91 24.20 -6.25 5.11
N LEU A 92 23.92 -5.67 3.95
CA LEU A 92 24.94 -5.25 3.00
C LEU A 92 25.83 -4.13 3.55
N LEU A 93 25.25 -3.19 4.29
CA LEU A 93 25.98 -2.11 4.94
C LEU A 93 26.91 -2.65 6.03
N LYS A 94 26.43 -3.58 6.85
CA LYS A 94 27.24 -4.29 7.85
C LYS A 94 28.43 -5.00 7.19
N ASP A 95 28.19 -5.73 6.11
CA ASP A 95 29.23 -6.47 5.40
C ASP A 95 30.24 -5.57 4.69
N PHE A 96 29.80 -4.42 4.18
CA PHE A 96 30.68 -3.42 3.59
C PHE A 96 31.60 -2.81 4.64
N ASN A 97 31.02 -2.39 5.77
CA ASN A 97 31.72 -1.77 6.89
C ASN A 97 32.60 -2.76 7.67
N ALA A 98 32.32 -4.06 7.59
CA ALA A 98 33.11 -5.09 8.26
C ALA A 98 34.56 -5.12 7.75
N GLY A 99 35.52 -5.06 8.68
CA GLY A 99 36.95 -5.07 8.37
C GLY A 99 37.46 -3.77 7.73
N LEU A 100 36.72 -2.67 7.87
CA LEU A 100 37.28 -1.34 7.66
C LEU A 100 38.10 -0.94 8.89
N SER A 101 39.26 -0.33 8.64
CA SER A 101 40.07 0.33 9.67
C SER A 101 39.45 1.68 10.05
N ASN A 102 39.86 2.24 11.19
CA ASN A 102 39.36 3.53 11.69
C ASN A 102 39.60 4.71 10.73
N GLN A 103 40.52 4.57 9.77
CA GLN A 103 40.82 5.59 8.76
C GLN A 103 39.93 5.49 7.53
N GLN A 104 39.23 4.36 7.35
CA GLN A 104 38.36 4.14 6.20
C GLN A 104 36.93 4.59 6.50
N GLN A 105 36.26 5.13 5.48
CA GLN A 105 34.93 5.68 5.66
C GLN A 105 33.89 4.59 5.93
N HIS A 106 33.27 4.67 7.10
CA HIS A 106 32.07 3.91 7.43
C HIS A 106 30.83 4.62 6.88
N PHE A 107 29.86 3.85 6.40
CA PHE A 107 28.58 4.37 5.91
C PHE A 107 27.46 4.02 6.88
N SER A 108 26.58 4.98 7.14
CA SER A 108 25.39 4.79 7.98
C SER A 108 24.12 4.48 7.18
N SER A 109 24.16 4.56 5.85
CA SER A 109 23.05 4.15 4.99
C SER A 109 23.53 3.67 3.62
N ILE A 110 22.77 2.77 3.01
CA ILE A 110 23.03 2.30 1.64
C ILE A 110 22.94 3.42 0.61
N TYR A 111 22.05 4.40 0.80
CA TYR A 111 21.97 5.55 -0.09
C TYR A 111 23.29 6.32 -0.15
N LYS A 112 23.90 6.61 1.02
CA LYS A 112 25.20 7.29 1.10
C LYS A 112 26.33 6.43 0.52
N LEU A 113 26.34 5.13 0.79
CA LEU A 113 27.33 4.20 0.23
C LEU A 113 27.23 4.14 -1.30
N HIS A 114 26.02 3.99 -1.84
CA HIS A 114 25.77 3.96 -3.28
C HIS A 114 26.21 5.27 -3.93
N ALA A 115 25.82 6.42 -3.39
CA ALA A 115 26.24 7.72 -3.91
C ALA A 115 27.77 7.90 -3.89
N ALA A 116 28.45 7.44 -2.83
CA ALA A 116 29.90 7.46 -2.74
C ALA A 116 30.57 6.52 -3.76
N ALA A 117 30.01 5.32 -3.97
CA ALA A 117 30.48 4.36 -4.95
C ALA A 117 30.41 4.88 -6.40
N LEU A 118 29.47 5.78 -6.70
CA LEU A 118 29.41 6.42 -8.03
C LEU A 118 30.56 7.42 -8.26
N ARG A 119 31.16 7.94 -7.19
CA ARG A 119 32.18 9.01 -7.25
C ARG A 119 33.58 8.53 -6.90
N ASN A 120 33.71 7.42 -6.18
CA ASN A 120 34.97 6.89 -5.70
C ASN A 120 35.19 5.45 -6.19
N HIS A 121 36.24 5.25 -6.99
CA HIS A 121 36.54 3.96 -7.60
C HIS A 121 36.82 2.87 -6.56
N TYR A 122 37.56 3.17 -5.49
CA TYR A 122 37.89 2.20 -4.44
C TYR A 122 36.63 1.70 -3.73
N ILE A 123 35.75 2.63 -3.35
CA ILE A 123 34.45 2.32 -2.74
C ILE A 123 33.61 1.48 -3.71
N ARG A 124 33.60 1.84 -5.01
CA ARG A 124 32.88 1.10 -6.05
C ARG A 124 33.33 -0.35 -6.17
N ILE A 125 34.63 -0.61 -6.23
CA ILE A 125 35.17 -1.98 -6.33
C ILE A 125 34.75 -2.78 -5.11
N ARG A 126 35.02 -2.24 -3.90
CA ARG A 126 34.70 -2.94 -2.67
C ARG A 126 33.20 -3.24 -2.59
N PHE A 127 32.37 -2.26 -2.92
CA PHE A 127 30.92 -2.43 -2.88
C PHE A 127 30.44 -3.46 -3.89
N THR A 128 30.96 -3.44 -5.12
CA THR A 128 30.66 -4.44 -6.15
C THR A 128 31.05 -5.85 -5.70
N ASN A 129 32.21 -6.01 -5.06
CA ASN A 129 32.65 -7.31 -4.54
C ASN A 129 31.71 -7.83 -3.43
N LYS A 130 31.22 -6.94 -2.56
CA LYS A 130 30.23 -7.30 -1.53
C LYS A 130 28.90 -7.69 -2.13
N LEU A 131 28.45 -7.00 -3.19
CA LEU A 131 27.25 -7.35 -3.93
C LEU A 131 27.34 -8.71 -4.63
N ALA A 132 28.50 -9.04 -5.18
CA ALA A 132 28.71 -10.30 -5.89
C ALA A 132 28.48 -11.54 -5.00
N VAL A 133 28.77 -11.45 -3.70
CA VAL A 133 28.47 -12.51 -2.70
C VAL A 133 26.97 -12.85 -2.68
N TYR A 134 26.12 -11.87 -2.98
CA TYR A 134 24.67 -12.00 -3.03
C TYR A 134 24.13 -12.25 -4.45
N GLY A 135 25.00 -12.48 -5.44
CA GLY A 135 24.60 -12.56 -6.85
C GLY A 135 24.10 -11.23 -7.42
N MET A 136 24.41 -10.11 -6.77
CA MET A 136 23.92 -8.79 -7.17
C MET A 136 24.97 -7.96 -7.91
N ARG A 137 24.50 -6.98 -8.69
CA ARG A 137 25.30 -5.97 -9.36
C ARG A 137 24.84 -4.58 -8.92
N MET A 138 25.66 -3.57 -9.15
CA MET A 138 25.35 -2.17 -8.80
C MET A 138 23.97 -1.71 -9.29
N TRP A 139 23.58 -2.07 -10.53
CA TRP A 139 22.29 -1.66 -11.08
C TRP A 139 21.09 -2.27 -10.35
N HIS A 140 21.21 -3.48 -9.77
CA HIS A 140 20.16 -4.03 -8.92
C HIS A 140 19.93 -3.13 -7.70
N ILE A 141 21.01 -2.67 -7.07
CA ILE A 141 20.91 -1.76 -5.92
C ILE A 141 20.30 -0.43 -6.32
N SER A 142 20.66 0.12 -7.48
CA SER A 142 20.05 1.35 -7.98
C SER A 142 18.53 1.18 -8.09
N LEU A 143 18.04 0.10 -8.72
CA LEU A 143 16.59 -0.16 -8.83
C LEU A 143 15.89 -0.27 -7.48
N LEU A 144 16.50 -0.94 -6.50
CA LEU A 144 15.90 -1.07 -5.16
C LEU A 144 15.90 0.26 -4.41
N ILE A 145 16.92 1.11 -4.63
CA ILE A 145 16.99 2.46 -4.03
C ILE A 145 15.89 3.31 -4.63
N ASP A 146 15.75 3.30 -5.95
CA ASP A 146 14.76 4.08 -6.69
C ASP A 146 13.35 3.67 -6.24
N TYR A 147 13.04 2.37 -6.23
CA TYR A 147 11.75 1.85 -5.75
C TYR A 147 11.42 2.33 -4.33
N LYS A 148 12.38 2.21 -3.40
CA LYS A 148 12.17 2.63 -2.01
C LYS A 148 12.05 4.15 -1.87
N SER A 149 12.78 4.91 -2.69
CA SER A 149 12.67 6.37 -2.73
C SER A 149 11.30 6.80 -3.24
N GLU A 150 10.86 6.28 -4.38
CA GLU A 150 9.54 6.58 -4.95
C GLU A 150 8.41 6.24 -3.97
N ARG A 151 8.52 5.10 -3.28
CA ARG A 151 7.54 4.74 -2.25
C ARG A 151 7.57 5.71 -1.08
N ASN A 152 8.76 6.04 -0.57
CA ASN A 152 8.89 7.01 0.52
C ASN A 152 8.32 8.37 0.09
N ASP A 153 8.57 8.82 -1.14
CA ASP A 153 8.00 10.05 -1.67
C ASP A 153 6.48 9.96 -1.72
N GLN A 154 5.89 8.83 -2.10
CA GLN A 154 4.43 8.65 -2.08
C GLN A 154 3.81 8.65 -0.69
N VAL A 155 4.51 8.13 0.33
CA VAL A 155 4.04 8.11 1.73
C VAL A 155 4.27 9.46 2.40
N HIS A 156 5.44 10.05 2.19
CA HIS A 156 5.93 11.27 2.84
C HIS A 156 5.90 12.46 1.90
N ARG A 157 4.91 12.52 0.98
CA ARG A 157 4.85 13.54 -0.06
C ARG A 157 5.11 14.93 0.53
N PRO A 158 5.90 15.79 -0.14
CA PRO A 158 6.32 17.08 0.42
C PRO A 158 5.17 18.00 0.87
N TYR A 159 3.98 17.87 0.29
CA TYR A 159 2.80 18.63 0.72
C TYR A 159 2.16 18.11 2.02
N TRP A 160 2.54 16.93 2.50
CA TRP A 160 2.30 16.43 3.86
C TRP A 160 3.41 16.86 4.83
N SER A 161 4.51 17.41 4.33
CA SER A 161 5.49 18.05 5.20
C SER A 161 4.97 19.41 5.62
N ILE A 162 5.43 19.87 6.77
CA ILE A 162 5.14 21.21 7.27
C ILE A 162 5.58 22.24 6.24
N ARG A 163 4.61 22.95 5.68
CA ARG A 163 4.81 24.07 4.79
C ARG A 163 4.79 25.36 5.59
N PRO A 164 5.91 26.10 5.72
CA PRO A 164 5.94 27.34 6.48
C PRO A 164 5.11 28.46 5.82
N ASP A 165 4.80 28.31 4.54
CA ASP A 165 4.00 29.23 3.72
C ASP A 165 2.48 28.98 3.80
N VAL A 166 2.03 27.91 4.46
CA VAL A 166 0.60 27.59 4.65
C VAL A 166 0.28 27.62 6.15
N PRO A 167 -0.82 28.24 6.60
CA PRO A 167 -1.24 28.20 8.00
C PRO A 167 -1.30 26.76 8.54
N ARG A 168 -0.80 26.56 9.77
CA ARG A 168 -0.78 25.23 10.40
C ARG A 168 -2.18 24.67 10.62
N SER A 169 -3.15 25.53 10.92
CA SER A 169 -4.58 25.17 11.01
C SER A 169 -5.11 24.62 9.70
N GLU A 170 -4.79 25.25 8.56
CA GLU A 170 -5.21 24.81 7.24
C GLU A 170 -4.57 23.47 6.87
N GLN A 171 -3.29 23.27 7.19
CA GLN A 171 -2.61 21.98 6.99
C GLN A 171 -3.22 20.87 7.86
N ARG A 172 -3.63 21.19 9.09
CA ARG A 172 -4.35 20.28 9.99
C ARG A 172 -5.72 19.90 9.43
N ASP A 173 -6.50 20.89 8.99
CA ASP A 173 -7.86 20.64 8.48
C ASP A 173 -7.83 19.81 7.19
N ASN A 174 -6.87 20.06 6.30
CA ASN A 174 -6.63 19.24 5.12
C ASN A 174 -6.26 17.80 5.48
N ALA A 175 -5.45 17.59 6.52
CA ALA A 175 -5.13 16.25 7.00
C ALA A 175 -6.36 15.56 7.61
N LEU A 176 -7.17 16.28 8.39
CA LEU A 176 -8.39 15.74 9.01
C LEU A 176 -9.49 15.41 7.98
N ALA A 177 -9.58 16.14 6.87
CA ALA A 177 -10.49 15.85 5.77
C ALA A 177 -10.26 14.44 5.17
N LEU A 178 -9.08 13.85 5.36
CA LEU A 178 -8.79 12.48 4.95
C LEU A 178 -9.55 11.44 5.77
N LEU A 179 -9.88 11.72 7.04
CA LEU A 179 -10.68 10.80 7.86
C LEU A 179 -12.05 10.55 7.23
N ASN A 180 -12.65 11.61 6.66
CA ASN A 180 -13.95 11.54 6.01
C ASN A 180 -13.91 10.73 4.71
N THR A 181 -12.75 10.64 4.05
CA THR A 181 -12.59 9.83 2.83
C THR A 181 -12.16 8.39 3.13
N ALA A 182 -11.49 8.15 4.26
CA ALA A 182 -10.93 6.84 4.61
C ALA A 182 -11.88 5.92 5.40
N ASN A 183 -13.04 6.41 5.86
CA ASN A 183 -14.08 5.66 6.59
C ASN A 183 -13.52 4.74 7.70
N GLN A 184 -12.79 5.34 8.64
CA GLN A 184 -12.06 4.64 9.72
C GLN A 184 -12.90 4.48 10.99
N THR A 185 -12.42 3.64 11.92
CA THR A 185 -13.08 3.47 13.23
C THR A 185 -13.03 4.76 14.05
N PRO A 186 -13.94 4.94 15.02
CA PRO A 186 -13.92 6.07 15.94
C PRO A 186 -12.59 6.20 16.69
N ASP A 187 -12.07 5.10 17.24
CA ASP A 187 -10.81 5.07 18.00
C ASP A 187 -9.60 5.51 17.14
N PHE A 188 -9.55 5.09 15.87
CA PHE A 188 -8.51 5.53 14.95
C PHE A 188 -8.67 7.02 14.62
N SER A 189 -9.91 7.47 14.42
CA SER A 189 -10.20 8.88 14.13
C SER A 189 -9.76 9.79 15.26
N GLU A 190 -10.01 9.39 16.51
CA GLU A 190 -9.53 10.09 17.72
C GLU A 190 -7.99 10.11 17.77
N ALA A 191 -7.34 8.95 17.62
CA ALA A 191 -5.87 8.86 17.62
C ALA A 191 -5.24 9.73 16.52
N PHE A 192 -5.84 9.76 15.34
CA PHE A 192 -5.37 10.58 14.22
C PHE A 192 -5.60 12.08 14.44
N GLN A 193 -6.71 12.47 15.08
CA GLN A 193 -6.93 13.86 15.51
C GLN A 193 -5.88 14.33 16.53
N LEU A 194 -5.53 13.49 17.50
CA LEU A 194 -4.45 13.78 18.46
C LEU A 194 -3.09 13.87 17.75
N CYS A 195 -2.79 12.96 16.84
CA CYS A 195 -1.57 12.95 16.05
C CYS A 195 -1.42 14.22 15.19
N THR A 196 -2.45 14.59 14.42
CA THR A 196 -2.45 15.81 13.59
C THR A 196 -2.36 17.08 14.43
N SER A 197 -2.97 17.10 15.62
CA SER A 197 -2.82 18.20 16.59
C SER A 197 -1.40 18.29 17.16
N CYS A 198 -0.69 17.18 17.31
CA CYS A 198 0.72 17.19 17.71
C CYS A 198 1.63 17.71 16.60
N VAL A 199 1.39 17.30 15.34
CA VAL A 199 2.24 17.64 14.18
C VAL A 199 2.00 19.07 13.67
N TYR A 200 0.73 19.50 13.63
CA TYR A 200 0.28 20.78 13.09
C TYR A 200 -0.31 21.71 14.16
N GLY A 201 -0.24 21.34 15.43
CA GLY A 201 -0.60 22.24 16.52
C GLY A 201 0.35 23.43 16.56
N THR A 202 -0.22 24.61 16.79
CA THR A 202 0.53 25.81 17.15
C THR A 202 1.23 25.57 18.49
N GLN A 203 2.57 25.68 18.52
CA GLN A 203 3.19 26.35 19.66
C GLN A 203 2.88 27.83 19.55
#